data_AF-A0AAV2B9D9-F1
#
_entry.id   AF-A0AAV2B9D9-F1
#
_cell.length_a   1.000
_cell.length_b   1.000
_cell.length_c   1.000
_cell.angle_alpha   90.00
_cell.angle_beta   90.00
_cell.angle_gamma   90.00
#
_symmetry.space_group_name_H-M   'P 1'
#
loop_
_entity.id
_entity.type
_entity.pdbx_description
1 polymer ?
#
loop_
_entity_poly.entity_id
_entity_poly.type
_entity_poly.pdbx_seq_one_letter_code
_entity_poly.pdbx_strand_id
1 'polypeptide(L)'
;MRSNAVNKEDAVVILIISCCPSEVLSNAFTYFCHGDLSLNVILSTTSALLSIFMLPLNFWVYGHSFDTTNLISFYDSLSLYPVYIISFLVLGMLLKWRWPSAAHFLRMTGNYIGQVIVIACVVLQASVFRHMFFGVPGKVYGVIVTLPLLSSFLGYILAHSFKKTVPETKAIAIDCGLQNVNRALAMVSRSFDSEAQRNTILIPWLYAFITTSSYVAISVVYQIYKQYLQQRSKKENGFNLTCVGQTAV
;
A
#
# COMPACT_ATOMS: atom_id res chain seq x y z
N MET A 1 18.47 18.30 19.13
CA MET A 1 18.53 18.15 17.66
C MET A 1 18.85 16.69 17.36
N ARG A 2 17.92 15.93 16.76
CA ARG A 2 18.16 14.52 16.36
C ARG A 2 19.29 14.51 15.31
N SER A 3 20.29 13.65 15.49
CA SER A 3 21.33 13.39 14.49
C SER A 3 20.70 13.03 13.14
N ASN A 4 21.34 13.41 12.02
CA ASN A 4 20.94 12.99 10.66
C ASN A 4 21.15 11.48 10.40
N ALA A 5 21.54 10.69 11.40
CA ALA A 5 21.62 9.24 11.33
C ALA A 5 20.24 8.59 11.56
N VAL A 6 19.98 7.49 10.86
CA VAL A 6 18.81 6.62 11.14
C VAL A 6 19.11 5.90 12.45
N ASN A 7 18.27 6.11 13.48
CA ASN A 7 18.45 5.42 14.75
C ASN A 7 18.04 3.95 14.59
N LYS A 8 18.53 3.08 15.49
CA LYS A 8 18.16 1.65 15.46
C LYS A 8 16.65 1.45 15.54
N GLU A 9 15.96 2.24 16.37
CA GLU A 9 14.50 2.18 16.51
C GLU A 9 13.78 2.59 15.22
N ASP A 10 14.25 3.65 14.56
CA ASP A 10 13.70 4.11 13.27
C ASP A 10 13.84 3.01 12.21
N ALA A 11 14.98 2.30 12.19
CA ALA A 11 15.22 1.19 11.26
C ALA A 11 14.32 -0.02 11.54
N VAL A 12 14.09 -0.37 12.81
CA VAL A 12 13.15 -1.45 13.18
C VAL A 12 11.73 -1.08 12.76
N VAL A 13 11.30 0.17 12.92
CA VAL A 13 9.97 0.60 12.46
C VAL A 13 9.85 0.55 10.93
N ILE A 14 10.88 0.96 10.20
CA ILE A 14 10.93 0.81 8.74
C ILE A 14 10.84 -0.67 8.34
N LEU A 15 11.51 -1.57 9.07
CA LEU A 15 11.41 -3.02 8.85
C LEU A 15 9.98 -3.52 9.09
N ILE A 16 9.32 -3.10 10.19
CA ILE A 16 7.91 -3.45 10.47
C ILE A 16 7.01 -3.06 9.30
N ILE A 17 7.13 -1.81 8.83
CA ILE A 17 6.36 -1.32 7.69
C ILE A 17 6.61 -2.24 6.49
N SER A 18 7.89 -2.51 6.18
CA SER A 18 8.30 -3.30 5.02
C SER A 18 7.76 -4.73 4.99
N CYS A 19 7.55 -5.34 6.15
CA CYS A 19 7.04 -6.71 6.27
C CYS A 19 5.51 -6.77 6.31
N CYS A 20 4.82 -5.63 6.48
CA CYS A 20 3.37 -5.61 6.53
C CYS A 20 2.78 -5.99 5.16
N PRO A 21 1.72 -6.82 5.13
CA PRO A 21 1.04 -7.16 3.89
C PRO A 21 0.34 -5.94 3.28
N SER A 22 -0.12 -6.10 2.04
CA SER A 22 -0.70 -5.03 1.24
C SER A 22 -1.92 -4.36 1.89
N GLU A 23 -2.08 -3.06 1.60
CA GLU A 23 -3.20 -2.25 2.07
C GLU A 23 -4.45 -2.43 1.18
N VAL A 24 -5.65 -2.37 1.76
CA VAL A 24 -6.92 -2.38 0.99
C VAL A 24 -7.01 -1.22 -0.01
N LEU A 25 -6.34 -0.10 0.28
CA LEU A 25 -6.27 1.07 -0.60
C LEU A 25 -5.62 0.76 -1.97
N SER A 26 -4.78 -0.28 -2.05
CA SER A 26 -4.20 -0.76 -3.31
C SER A 26 -5.27 -1.16 -4.34
N ASN A 27 -6.44 -1.61 -3.90
CA ASN A 27 -7.57 -1.93 -4.77
C ASN A 27 -8.09 -0.69 -5.51
N ALA A 28 -8.20 0.44 -4.81
CA ALA A 28 -8.65 1.69 -5.41
C ALA A 28 -7.66 2.20 -6.45
N PHE A 29 -6.36 2.19 -6.13
CA PHE A 29 -5.32 2.60 -7.08
C PHE A 29 -5.19 1.65 -8.26
N THR A 30 -5.36 0.34 -8.06
CA THR A 30 -5.42 -0.63 -9.16
C THR A 30 -6.58 -0.31 -10.10
N TYR A 31 -7.75 -0.01 -9.55
CA TYR A 31 -8.90 0.43 -10.35
C TYR A 31 -8.60 1.72 -11.13
N PHE A 32 -8.05 2.74 -10.48
CA PHE A 32 -7.71 4.01 -11.13
C PHE A 32 -6.62 3.87 -12.21
N CYS A 33 -5.69 2.93 -12.04
CA CYS A 33 -4.63 2.67 -13.01
C CYS A 33 -5.03 1.68 -14.12
N HIS A 34 -6.30 1.27 -14.19
CA HIS A 34 -6.80 0.22 -15.07
C HIS A 34 -5.95 -1.07 -15.00
N GLY A 35 -5.57 -1.46 -13.78
CA GLY A 35 -5.02 -2.77 -13.49
C GLY A 35 -6.11 -3.82 -13.30
N ASP A 36 -5.71 -5.09 -13.19
CA ASP A 36 -6.63 -6.18 -12.87
C ASP A 36 -7.01 -6.14 -11.38
N LEU A 37 -8.19 -5.58 -11.09
CA LEU A 37 -8.73 -5.47 -9.74
C LEU A 37 -9.00 -6.84 -9.10
N SER A 38 -9.45 -7.81 -9.89
CA SER A 38 -9.76 -9.16 -9.38
C SER A 38 -8.48 -9.84 -8.89
N LEU A 39 -7.40 -9.71 -9.68
CA LEU A 39 -6.08 -10.21 -9.30
C LEU A 39 -5.57 -9.51 -8.03
N ASN A 40 -5.68 -8.18 -7.94
CA ASN A 40 -5.20 -7.43 -6.77
C ASN A 40 -5.90 -7.84 -5.47
N VAL A 41 -7.20 -8.10 -5.52
CA VAL A 41 -7.94 -8.60 -4.36
C VAL A 41 -7.42 -9.99 -3.93
N ILE A 42 -7.10 -10.87 -4.89
CA ILE A 42 -6.53 -12.19 -4.60
C ILE A 42 -5.12 -12.06 -4.00
N LEU A 43 -4.28 -11.18 -4.53
CA LEU A 43 -2.93 -10.93 -4.03
C LEU A 43 -2.94 -10.41 -2.59
N SER A 44 -3.72 -9.36 -2.33
CA SER A 44 -3.86 -8.76 -1.00
C SER A 44 -4.44 -9.74 0.02
N THR A 45 -5.40 -10.59 -0.37
CA THR A 45 -5.96 -11.63 0.49
C THR A 45 -4.94 -12.72 0.79
N THR A 46 -4.23 -13.20 -0.23
CA THR A 46 -3.22 -14.25 -0.09
C THR A 46 -2.03 -13.76 0.74
N SER A 47 -1.55 -12.54 0.52
CA SER A 47 -0.47 -11.94 1.29
C SER A 47 -0.88 -11.71 2.75
N ALA A 48 -2.13 -11.29 2.99
CA ALA A 48 -2.66 -11.20 4.35
C ALA A 48 -2.66 -12.56 5.05
N LEU A 49 -3.11 -13.64 4.40
CA LEU A 49 -3.08 -14.98 4.98
C LEU A 49 -1.65 -15.48 5.24
N LEU A 50 -0.75 -15.27 4.28
CA LEU A 50 0.64 -15.71 4.36
C LEU A 50 1.44 -14.93 5.43
N SER A 51 0.99 -13.71 5.76
CA SER A 51 1.64 -12.87 6.77
C SER A 51 1.68 -13.48 8.16
N ILE A 52 0.81 -14.45 8.50
CA ILE A 52 0.87 -15.20 9.79
C ILE A 52 2.25 -15.81 9.99
N PHE A 53 2.80 -16.40 8.93
CA PHE A 53 4.07 -17.10 8.97
C PHE A 53 5.20 -16.19 8.49
N MET A 54 4.96 -15.37 7.46
CA MET A 54 5.98 -14.53 6.86
C MET A 54 6.39 -13.36 7.74
N LEU A 55 5.50 -12.76 8.54
CA LEU A 55 5.89 -11.69 9.47
C LEU A 55 6.91 -12.18 10.51
N PRO A 56 6.64 -13.22 11.33
CA PRO A 56 7.62 -13.70 12.29
C PRO A 56 8.88 -14.23 11.62
N LEU A 57 8.77 -14.88 10.46
CA LEU A 57 9.94 -15.35 9.71
C LEU A 57 10.83 -14.19 9.24
N ASN A 58 10.26 -13.14 8.65
CA ASN A 58 11.04 -11.97 8.21
C ASN A 58 11.72 -11.28 9.41
N PHE A 59 11.03 -11.17 10.54
CA PHE A 59 11.63 -10.63 11.75
C PHE A 59 12.72 -11.52 12.33
N TRP A 60 12.57 -12.83 12.24
CA TRP A 60 13.63 -13.75 12.63
C TRP A 60 14.87 -13.58 11.73
N VAL A 61 14.70 -13.51 10.41
CA VAL A 61 15.83 -13.36 9.46
C VAL A 61 16.50 -11.98 9.57
N TYR A 62 15.72 -10.90 9.53
CA TYR A 62 16.26 -9.53 9.43
C TYR A 62 16.40 -8.83 10.78
N GLY A 63 15.64 -9.26 11.79
CA GLY A 63 15.64 -8.65 13.13
C GLY A 63 16.92 -8.90 13.93
N HIS A 64 17.64 -9.99 13.65
CA HIS A 64 18.91 -10.31 14.32
C HIS A 64 20.00 -9.24 14.12
N SER A 65 19.92 -8.44 13.05
CA SER A 65 20.88 -7.35 12.80
C SER A 65 20.66 -6.12 13.68
N PHE A 66 19.51 -6.05 14.38
CA PHE A 66 19.15 -4.93 15.24
C PHE A 66 19.31 -5.36 16.69
N ASP A 67 20.53 -5.24 17.23
CA ASP A 67 20.84 -5.39 18.68
C ASP A 67 19.88 -4.52 19.51
N THR A 68 18.77 -5.11 19.90
CA THR A 68 17.71 -4.50 20.68
C THR A 68 17.28 -5.55 21.67
N THR A 69 17.78 -5.42 22.90
CA THR A 69 17.54 -6.26 24.07
C THR A 69 16.06 -6.45 24.43
N ASN A 70 15.14 -5.81 23.71
CA ASN A 70 13.69 -5.89 23.86
C ASN A 70 12.98 -6.78 22.81
N LEU A 71 13.72 -7.46 21.91
CA LEU A 71 13.11 -8.33 20.90
C LEU A 71 12.34 -9.51 21.49
N ILE A 72 12.62 -9.94 22.72
CA ILE A 72 11.92 -11.07 23.36
C ILE A 72 10.43 -10.75 23.53
N SER A 73 10.07 -9.53 23.94
CA SER A 73 8.67 -9.08 24.01
C SER A 73 8.06 -8.78 22.62
N PHE A 74 8.93 -8.49 21.64
CA PHE A 74 8.57 -8.26 20.25
C PHE A 74 8.08 -9.55 19.56
N TYR A 75 8.74 -10.69 19.79
CA TYR A 75 8.32 -11.99 19.25
C TYR A 75 7.00 -12.47 19.85
N ASP A 76 6.79 -12.27 21.16
CA ASP A 76 5.53 -12.61 21.83
C ASP A 76 4.35 -11.79 21.25
N SER A 77 4.56 -10.49 21.03
CA SER A 77 3.56 -9.59 20.44
C SER A 77 3.30 -9.88 18.95
N LEU A 78 4.30 -10.37 18.21
CA LEU A 78 4.16 -10.77 16.80
C LEU A 78 3.42 -12.09 16.61
N SER A 79 3.46 -13.00 17.58
CA SER A 79 2.92 -14.35 17.42
C SER A 79 1.39 -14.39 17.34
N LEU A 80 0.69 -13.50 18.07
CA LEU A 80 -0.77 -13.53 18.19
C LEU A 80 -1.48 -12.42 17.39
N TYR A 81 -0.83 -11.28 17.15
CA TYR A 81 -1.48 -10.14 16.51
C TYR A 81 -1.92 -10.39 15.03
N PRO A 82 -1.10 -11.02 14.17
CA PRO A 82 -1.51 -11.39 12.82
C PRO A 82 -2.73 -12.31 12.82
N VAL A 83 -2.80 -13.25 13.79
CA VAL A 83 -3.90 -14.20 13.94
C VAL A 83 -5.23 -13.48 14.23
N TYR A 84 -5.23 -12.47 15.10
CA TYR A 84 -6.43 -11.69 15.40
C TYR A 84 -6.97 -10.96 14.16
N ILE A 85 -6.12 -10.22 13.46
CA ILE A 85 -6.52 -9.44 12.26
C ILE A 85 -7.01 -10.35 11.14
N ILE A 86 -6.39 -11.51 10.97
CA ILE A 86 -6.80 -12.48 9.93
C ILE A 86 -8.06 -13.22 10.33
N SER A 87 -8.31 -13.45 11.63
CA SER A 87 -9.59 -14.00 12.08
C SER A 87 -10.77 -13.13 11.62
N PHE A 88 -10.65 -11.79 11.67
CA PHE A 88 -11.67 -10.90 11.10
C PHE A 88 -11.85 -11.07 9.60
N LEU A 89 -10.75 -11.27 8.85
CA LEU A 89 -10.80 -11.49 7.42
C LEU A 89 -11.48 -12.82 7.08
N VAL A 90 -11.14 -13.90 7.80
CA VAL A 90 -11.77 -15.22 7.67
C VAL A 90 -13.26 -15.17 8.02
N LEU A 91 -13.63 -14.48 9.11
CA LEU A 91 -15.02 -14.24 9.47
C LEU A 91 -15.77 -13.47 8.38
N GLY A 92 -15.16 -12.44 7.78
CA GLY A 92 -15.73 -11.71 6.66
C GLY A 92 -15.96 -12.59 5.42
N MET A 93 -15.02 -13.48 5.11
CA MET A 93 -15.16 -14.45 4.02
C MET A 93 -16.25 -15.50 4.31
N LEU A 94 -16.33 -16.00 5.54
CA LEU A 94 -17.37 -16.92 5.99
C LEU A 94 -18.76 -16.27 5.92
N LEU A 95 -18.87 -15.01 6.33
CA LEU A 95 -20.10 -14.24 6.24
C LEU A 95 -20.57 -14.11 4.78
N LYS A 96 -19.63 -13.82 3.86
CA LYS A 96 -19.90 -13.78 2.42
C LYS A 96 -20.36 -15.13 1.88
N TRP A 97 -19.74 -16.21 2.31
CA TRP A 97 -20.11 -17.56 1.88
C TRP A 97 -21.50 -17.97 2.40
N ARG A 98 -21.82 -17.64 3.66
CA ARG A 98 -23.08 -18.03 4.32
C ARG A 98 -24.27 -17.14 3.97
N TRP A 99 -24.05 -15.84 3.76
CA TRP A 99 -25.10 -14.86 3.50
C TRP A 99 -24.71 -13.90 2.37
N PRO A 100 -24.80 -14.33 1.10
CA PRO A 100 -24.37 -13.54 -0.05
C PRO A 100 -25.15 -12.22 -0.22
N SER A 101 -26.43 -12.19 0.16
CA SER A 101 -27.27 -10.97 0.09
C SER A 101 -26.80 -9.89 1.07
N ALA A 102 -26.49 -10.27 2.32
CA ALA A 102 -25.93 -9.36 3.32
C ALA A 102 -24.53 -8.87 2.91
N ALA A 103 -23.71 -9.76 2.34
CA ALA A 103 -22.38 -9.40 1.86
C ALA A 103 -22.41 -8.45 0.66
N HIS A 104 -23.41 -8.56 -0.22
CA HIS A 104 -23.62 -7.60 -1.31
C HIS A 104 -23.91 -6.19 -0.77
N PHE A 105 -24.82 -6.09 0.20
CA PHE A 105 -25.14 -4.83 0.85
C PHE A 105 -23.94 -4.23 1.58
N LEU A 106 -23.22 -5.04 2.37
CA LEU A 106 -22.01 -4.62 3.08
C LEU A 106 -20.90 -4.17 2.13
N ARG A 107 -20.73 -4.83 0.99
CA ARG A 107 -19.75 -4.42 -0.03
C ARG A 107 -20.11 -3.07 -0.63
N MET A 108 -21.38 -2.85 -0.96
CA MET A 108 -21.84 -1.60 -1.57
C MET A 108 -21.66 -0.43 -0.59
N THR A 109 -22.16 -0.59 0.64
CA THR A 109 -22.04 0.41 1.70
C THR A 109 -20.58 0.64 2.11
N GLY A 110 -19.81 -0.44 2.25
CA GLY A 110 -18.39 -0.39 2.61
C GLY A 110 -17.52 0.31 1.57
N ASN A 111 -17.85 0.23 0.28
CA ASN A 111 -17.12 0.96 -0.77
C ASN A 111 -17.30 2.48 -0.63
N TYR A 112 -18.53 2.95 -0.43
CA TYR A 112 -18.80 4.39 -0.23
C TYR A 112 -18.18 4.89 1.07
N ILE A 113 -18.35 4.16 2.17
CA ILE A 113 -17.75 4.52 3.46
C ILE A 113 -16.22 4.54 3.35
N GLY A 114 -15.62 3.53 2.71
CA GLY A 114 -14.18 3.45 2.52
C GLY A 114 -13.63 4.63 1.72
N GLN A 115 -14.30 5.03 0.63
CA GLN A 115 -13.92 6.21 -0.14
C GLN A 115 -14.01 7.50 0.68
N VAL A 116 -15.08 7.68 1.45
CA VAL A 116 -15.23 8.85 2.35
C VAL A 116 -14.14 8.87 3.41
N ILE A 117 -13.80 7.73 4.02
CA ILE A 117 -12.73 7.62 5.01
C ILE A 117 -11.37 7.97 4.39
N VAL A 118 -11.07 7.48 3.19
CA VAL A 118 -9.80 7.80 2.50
C VAL A 118 -9.71 9.30 2.22
N ILE A 119 -10.76 9.91 1.68
CA ILE A 119 -10.81 11.35 1.42
C ILE A 119 -10.65 12.13 2.72
N ALA A 120 -11.37 11.75 3.78
CA ALA A 120 -11.26 12.38 5.10
C ALA A 120 -9.83 12.26 5.66
N CYS A 121 -9.20 11.09 5.55
CA CYS A 121 -7.81 10.88 5.95
C CYS A 121 -6.86 11.78 5.16
N VAL A 122 -7.02 11.93 3.84
CA VAL A 122 -6.17 12.81 3.02
C VAL A 122 -6.35 14.28 3.45
N VAL A 123 -7.58 14.72 3.70
CA VAL A 123 -7.88 16.10 4.14
C VAL A 123 -7.34 16.39 5.54
N LEU A 124 -7.52 15.46 6.49
CA LEU A 124 -6.97 15.57 7.83
C LEU A 124 -5.43 15.59 7.80
N GLN A 125 -4.82 14.74 6.96
CA GLN A 125 -3.38 14.74 6.74
C GLN A 125 -2.86 16.09 6.25
N ALA A 126 -3.50 16.69 5.23
CA ALA A 126 -3.10 17.99 4.69
C ALA A 126 -3.29 19.14 5.69
N SER A 127 -4.28 19.05 6.58
CA SER A 127 -4.66 20.16 7.47
C SER A 127 -3.93 20.14 8.81
N VAL A 128 -3.78 18.96 9.41
CA VAL A 128 -3.32 18.79 10.81
C VAL A 128 -1.81 18.51 10.90
N PHE A 129 -1.23 17.82 9.91
CA PHE A 129 0.12 17.25 10.04
C PHE A 129 1.24 18.12 9.47
N ARG A 130 0.95 19.35 9.00
CA ARG A 130 1.93 20.25 8.36
C ARG A 130 3.20 20.45 9.17
N HIS A 131 3.10 20.47 10.50
CA HIS A 131 4.25 20.64 11.39
C HIS A 131 4.70 19.36 12.10
N MET A 132 3.99 18.25 11.93
CA MET A 132 4.24 17.03 12.71
C MET A 132 5.56 16.34 12.31
N PHE A 133 6.03 16.53 11.08
CA PHE A 133 7.19 15.80 10.54
C PHE A 133 8.52 16.57 10.55
N PHE A 134 8.55 17.83 11.03
CA PHE A 134 9.78 18.65 11.06
C PHE A 134 10.90 18.05 11.95
N GLY A 135 10.56 17.12 12.86
CA GLY A 135 11.53 16.44 13.72
C GLY A 135 12.11 15.14 13.15
N VAL A 136 11.71 14.72 11.95
CA VAL A 136 12.16 13.45 11.34
C VAL A 136 13.47 13.65 10.58
N PRO A 137 14.50 12.79 10.76
CA PRO A 137 15.78 12.93 10.04
C PRO A 137 15.61 12.83 8.52
N GLY A 138 16.36 13.66 7.76
CA GLY A 138 16.27 13.67 6.28
C GLY A 138 16.54 12.31 5.62
N LYS A 139 17.39 11.46 6.20
CA LYS A 139 17.63 10.10 5.69
C LYS A 139 16.39 9.20 5.78
N VAL A 140 15.57 9.36 6.82
CA VAL A 140 14.33 8.59 6.99
C VAL A 140 13.34 8.95 5.89
N TYR A 141 13.25 10.23 5.50
CA TYR A 141 12.46 10.64 4.32
C TYR A 141 12.91 9.94 3.04
N GLY A 142 14.23 9.90 2.79
CA GLY A 142 14.79 9.22 1.61
C GLY A 142 14.38 7.75 1.54
N VAL A 143 14.46 7.03 2.67
CA VAL A 143 14.05 5.63 2.75
C VAL A 143 12.54 5.47 2.55
N ILE A 144 11.72 6.29 3.20
CA ILE A 144 10.26 6.22 3.11
C ILE A 144 9.74 6.49 1.69
N VAL A 145 10.37 7.41 0.94
CA VAL A 145 10.02 7.66 -0.47
C VAL A 145 10.48 6.50 -1.36
N THR A 146 11.69 6.01 -1.14
CA THR A 146 12.31 5.01 -2.02
C THR A 146 11.67 3.64 -1.84
N LEU A 147 11.33 3.25 -0.62
CA LEU A 147 10.79 1.93 -0.28
C LEU A 147 9.56 1.54 -1.11
N PRO A 148 8.44 2.31 -1.14
CA PRO A 148 7.25 1.94 -1.89
C PRO A 148 7.49 1.96 -3.41
N LEU A 149 8.25 2.95 -3.90
CA LEU A 149 8.55 3.10 -5.33
C LEU A 149 9.42 1.95 -5.84
N LEU A 150 10.45 1.58 -5.07
CA LEU A 150 11.34 0.47 -5.40
C LEU A 150 10.58 -0.86 -5.34
N SER A 151 9.75 -1.08 -4.33
CA SER A 151 8.91 -2.28 -4.22
C SER A 151 7.94 -2.41 -5.40
N SER A 152 7.29 -1.31 -5.81
CA SER A 152 6.46 -1.31 -7.02
C SER A 152 7.26 -1.58 -8.29
N PHE A 153 8.44 -0.99 -8.42
CA PHE A 153 9.30 -1.18 -9.57
C PHE A 153 9.77 -2.64 -9.70
N LEU A 154 10.21 -3.24 -8.59
CA LEU A 154 10.60 -4.64 -8.55
C LEU A 154 9.41 -5.57 -8.82
N GLY A 155 8.24 -5.28 -8.25
CA GLY A 155 6.99 -5.99 -8.53
C GLY A 155 6.62 -5.93 -10.02
N TYR A 156 6.79 -4.77 -10.65
CA TYR A 156 6.59 -4.59 -12.09
C TYR A 156 7.56 -5.44 -12.91
N ILE A 157 8.86 -5.38 -12.62
CA ILE A 157 9.89 -6.15 -13.34
C ILE A 157 9.62 -7.64 -13.21
N LEU A 158 9.32 -8.12 -12.01
CA LEU A 158 9.04 -9.54 -11.77
C LEU A 158 7.82 -9.98 -12.55
N ALA A 159 6.70 -9.26 -12.45
CA ALA A 159 5.49 -9.59 -13.19
C ALA A 159 5.70 -9.56 -14.71
N HIS A 160 6.47 -8.58 -15.20
CA HIS A 160 6.83 -8.50 -16.61
C HIS A 160 7.71 -9.68 -17.07
N SER A 161 8.66 -10.11 -16.24
CA SER A 161 9.54 -11.26 -16.51
C SER A 161 8.75 -12.57 -16.63
N PHE A 162 7.66 -12.70 -15.87
CA PHE A 162 6.71 -13.81 -15.98
C PHE A 162 5.68 -13.64 -17.12
N LYS A 163 5.87 -12.66 -18.02
CA LYS A 163 5.02 -12.39 -19.19
C LYS A 163 3.55 -12.14 -18.84
N LYS A 164 3.29 -11.52 -17.68
CA LYS A 164 1.95 -11.09 -17.29
C LYS A 164 1.43 -9.98 -18.21
N THR A 165 0.12 -9.90 -18.36
CA THR A 165 -0.51 -8.83 -19.15
C THR A 165 -0.33 -7.48 -18.46
N VAL A 166 -0.40 -6.38 -19.23
CA VAL A 166 -0.22 -5.02 -18.67
C VAL A 166 -1.15 -4.73 -17.48
N PRO A 167 -2.45 -5.10 -17.49
CA PRO A 167 -3.32 -4.92 -16.33
C PRO A 167 -2.88 -5.75 -15.10
N GLU A 168 -2.45 -7.00 -15.30
CA GLU A 168 -1.94 -7.86 -14.23
C GLU A 168 -0.62 -7.33 -13.64
N THR A 169 0.32 -6.90 -14.49
CA THR A 169 1.60 -6.32 -14.06
C THR A 169 1.39 -5.07 -13.22
N LYS A 170 0.43 -4.21 -13.60
CA LYS A 170 0.07 -3.02 -12.80
C LYS A 170 -0.51 -3.41 -11.45
N ALA A 171 -1.39 -4.41 -11.39
CA ALA A 171 -1.97 -4.89 -10.13
C ALA A 171 -0.86 -5.39 -9.19
N ILE A 172 0.04 -6.25 -9.69
CA ILE A 172 1.17 -6.76 -8.89
C ILE A 172 2.08 -5.62 -8.42
N ALA A 173 2.43 -4.68 -9.30
CA ALA A 173 3.27 -3.55 -8.93
C ALA A 173 2.63 -2.69 -7.84
N ILE A 174 1.34 -2.38 -7.94
CA ILE A 174 0.60 -1.58 -6.95
C ILE A 174 0.49 -2.33 -5.62
N ASP A 175 0.17 -3.63 -5.63
CA ASP A 175 0.07 -4.45 -4.42
C ASP A 175 1.40 -4.51 -3.65
N CYS A 176 2.53 -4.65 -4.36
CA CYS A 176 3.85 -4.74 -3.72
C CYS A 176 4.30 -3.44 -3.05
N GLY A 177 3.87 -2.28 -3.56
CA GLY A 177 4.36 -0.99 -3.06
C GLY A 177 3.48 -0.34 -1.99
N LEU A 178 2.20 -0.73 -1.86
CA LEU A 178 1.31 -0.25 -0.81
C LEU A 178 1.27 -1.20 0.38
N GLN A 179 1.95 -0.84 1.46
CA GLN A 179 1.92 -1.62 2.71
C GLN A 179 0.88 -1.10 3.69
N ASN A 180 0.32 -2.01 4.49
CA ASN A 180 -0.73 -1.66 5.44
C ASN A 180 -0.18 -0.93 6.67
N VAL A 181 -0.34 0.40 6.68
CA VAL A 181 0.14 1.26 7.76
C VAL A 181 -0.54 0.97 9.10
N ASN A 182 -1.83 0.64 9.10
CA ASN A 182 -2.57 0.37 10.33
C ASN A 182 -2.02 -0.86 11.07
N ARG A 183 -1.60 -1.89 10.32
CA ARG A 183 -0.93 -3.06 10.90
C ARG A 183 0.44 -2.68 11.47
N ALA A 184 1.22 -1.89 10.74
CA ALA A 184 2.51 -1.41 11.23
C ALA A 184 2.37 -0.57 12.50
N LEU A 185 1.41 0.36 12.55
CA LEU A 185 1.14 1.22 13.71
C LEU A 185 0.75 0.40 14.95
N ALA A 186 -0.08 -0.62 14.75
CA ALA A 186 -0.51 -1.51 15.81
C ALA A 186 0.61 -2.42 16.33
N MET A 187 1.56 -2.81 15.47
CA MET A 187 2.77 -3.53 15.87
C MET A 187 3.69 -2.60 16.66
N VAL A 188 4.03 -1.42 16.12
CA VAL A 188 4.85 -0.41 16.82
C VAL A 188 4.28 -0.09 18.21
N SER A 189 2.97 0.07 18.32
CA SER A 189 2.33 0.44 19.58
C SER A 189 2.34 -0.65 20.66
N ARG A 190 2.56 -1.91 20.27
CA ARG A 190 2.71 -3.03 21.21
C ARG A 190 4.16 -3.40 21.47
N SER A 191 5.01 -3.13 20.48
CA SER A 191 6.41 -3.54 20.45
C SER A 191 7.35 -2.57 21.15
N PHE A 192 6.99 -1.29 21.28
CA PHE A 192 7.83 -0.26 21.87
C PHE A 192 7.24 0.27 23.18
N ASP A 193 8.12 0.56 24.14
CA ASP A 193 7.73 1.23 25.38
C ASP A 193 7.34 2.70 25.13
N SER A 194 6.61 3.31 26.07
CA SER A 194 5.90 4.59 25.88
C SER A 194 6.79 5.78 25.47
N GLU A 195 8.09 5.75 25.77
CA GLU A 195 9.05 6.76 25.35
C GLU A 195 9.54 6.55 23.91
N ALA A 196 10.01 5.34 23.59
CA ALA A 196 10.46 4.97 22.24
C ALA A 196 9.31 5.01 21.22
N GLN A 197 8.10 4.60 21.63
CA GLN A 197 6.90 4.67 20.81
C GLN A 197 6.59 6.12 20.39
N ARG A 198 6.62 7.09 21.32
CA ARG A 198 6.35 8.51 21.01
C ARG A 198 7.29 9.06 19.94
N ASN A 199 8.53 8.60 19.94
CA ASN A 199 9.57 9.08 19.04
C ASN A 199 9.54 8.43 17.64
N THR A 200 8.95 7.24 17.51
CA THR A 200 8.99 6.41 16.29
C THR A 200 7.63 6.24 15.62
N ILE A 201 6.52 6.48 16.34
CA ILE A 201 5.15 6.37 15.81
C ILE A 201 4.87 7.33 14.65
N LEU A 202 5.67 8.40 14.52
CA LEU A 202 5.59 9.34 13.41
C LEU A 202 6.01 8.73 12.07
N ILE A 203 6.84 7.69 12.07
CA ILE A 203 7.37 7.06 10.85
C ILE A 203 6.27 6.37 10.04
N PRO A 204 5.40 5.52 10.61
CA PRO A 204 4.26 4.94 9.89
C PRO A 204 3.32 6.00 9.31
N TRP A 205 3.05 7.08 10.06
CA TRP A 205 2.22 8.19 9.57
C TRP A 205 2.87 8.93 8.40
N LEU A 206 4.18 9.19 8.49
CA LEU A 206 4.93 9.79 7.40
C LEU A 206 4.95 8.88 6.16
N TYR A 207 5.09 7.57 6.36
CA TYR A 207 4.98 6.59 5.28
C TYR A 207 3.58 6.59 4.65
N ALA A 208 2.49 6.61 5.43
CA ALA A 208 1.14 6.74 4.89
C ALA A 208 0.99 7.98 4.00
N PHE A 209 1.50 9.11 4.48
CA PHE A 209 1.39 10.39 3.78
C PHE A 209 2.15 10.37 2.45
N ILE A 210 3.40 9.96 2.47
CA ILE A 210 4.27 9.93 1.29
C ILE A 210 3.78 8.88 0.28
N THR A 211 3.43 7.68 0.74
CA THR A 211 2.94 6.62 -0.14
C THR A 211 1.62 7.04 -0.75
N THR A 212 0.62 7.46 0.02
CA THR A 212 -0.69 7.86 -0.53
C THR A 212 -0.56 8.99 -1.54
N SER A 213 0.22 10.04 -1.23
CA SER A 213 0.44 11.16 -2.16
C SER A 213 1.14 10.73 -3.45
N SER A 214 2.13 9.84 -3.36
CA SER A 214 2.85 9.29 -4.52
C SER A 214 1.90 8.51 -5.45
N TYR A 215 1.04 7.66 -4.90
CA TYR A 215 0.10 6.88 -5.73
C TYR A 215 -1.04 7.72 -6.28
N VAL A 216 -1.52 8.74 -5.55
CA VAL A 216 -2.44 9.73 -6.12
C VAL A 216 -1.79 10.43 -7.32
N ALA A 217 -0.54 10.88 -7.20
CA ALA A 217 0.18 11.51 -8.30
C ALA A 217 0.34 10.55 -9.50
N ILE A 218 0.77 9.30 -9.26
CA ILE A 218 0.89 8.27 -10.29
C ILE A 218 -0.45 8.03 -11.01
N SER A 219 -1.54 7.88 -10.25
CA SER A 219 -2.88 7.66 -10.82
C SER A 219 -3.36 8.86 -11.63
N VAL A 220 -3.14 10.09 -11.16
CA VAL A 220 -3.51 11.32 -11.89
C VAL A 220 -2.73 11.42 -13.19
N VAL A 221 -1.40 11.26 -13.15
CA VAL A 221 -0.55 11.27 -14.34
C VAL A 221 -1.00 10.21 -15.35
N TYR A 222 -1.30 9.01 -14.87
CA TYR A 222 -1.79 7.92 -15.70
C TYR A 222 -3.14 8.25 -16.37
N GLN A 223 -4.08 8.86 -15.64
CA GLN A 223 -5.38 9.26 -16.21
C GLN A 223 -5.22 10.34 -17.28
N ILE A 224 -4.37 11.35 -17.03
CA ILE A 224 -4.06 12.39 -18.02
C ILE A 224 -3.44 11.76 -19.27
N TYR A 225 -2.44 10.88 -19.09
CA TYR A 225 -1.79 10.17 -20.19
C TYR A 225 -2.78 9.32 -21.01
N LYS A 226 -3.69 8.63 -20.34
CA LYS A 226 -4.75 7.85 -21.00
C LYS A 226 -5.68 8.74 -21.81
N GLN A 227 -6.15 9.86 -21.24
CA GLN A 227 -7.01 10.80 -21.95
C GLN A 227 -6.32 11.35 -23.20
N TYR A 228 -5.03 11.68 -23.10
CA TYR A 228 -4.22 12.11 -24.23
C TYR A 228 -4.16 11.05 -25.35
N LEU A 229 -3.88 9.78 -25.00
CA LEU A 229 -3.87 8.69 -25.99
C LEU A 229 -5.22 8.47 -26.67
N GLN A 230 -6.32 8.56 -25.92
CA GLN A 230 -7.67 8.42 -26.47
C GLN A 230 -8.03 9.55 -27.46
N GLN A 231 -7.64 10.78 -27.14
CA GLN A 231 -7.83 11.93 -28.04
C GLN A 231 -7.00 11.77 -29.32
N ARG A 232 -5.75 11.32 -29.20
CA ARG A 232 -4.87 11.06 -30.35
C ARG A 232 -5.45 9.98 -31.27
N SER A 233 -5.88 8.84 -30.71
CA SER A 233 -6.49 7.76 -31.49
C SER A 233 -7.78 8.19 -32.20
N LYS A 234 -8.64 8.98 -31.54
CA LYS A 234 -9.83 9.56 -32.19
C LYS A 234 -9.47 10.48 -33.36
N LYS A 235 -8.41 11.28 -33.24
CA LYS A 235 -7.94 12.18 -34.29
C LYS A 235 -7.37 11.42 -35.49
N GLU A 236 -6.59 10.36 -35.25
CA GLU A 236 -6.03 9.49 -36.30
C GLU A 236 -7.14 8.72 -37.04
N ASN A 237 -8.13 8.17 -36.32
CA ASN A 237 -9.27 7.49 -36.93
C ASN A 237 -10.17 8.45 -37.72
N GLY A 238 -10.39 9.66 -37.21
CA GLY A 238 -11.14 10.71 -37.91
C GLY A 238 -10.48 11.15 -39.21
N PHE A 239 -9.15 11.30 -39.21
CA PHE A 239 -8.37 11.65 -40.39
C PHE A 239 -8.43 10.56 -41.48
N ASN A 240 -8.29 9.29 -41.08
CA ASN A 240 -8.37 8.16 -42.02
C ASN A 240 -9.76 8.07 -42.70
N LEU A 241 -10.85 8.33 -41.97
CA LEU A 241 -12.20 8.35 -42.54
C LEU A 241 -12.40 9.49 -43.56
N THR A 242 -11.83 10.68 -43.31
CA THR A 242 -11.89 11.79 -44.28
C THR A 242 -11.07 11.54 -45.54
N CYS A 243 -9.90 10.91 -45.45
CA CYS A 243 -9.08 10.61 -46.63
C CYS A 243 -9.66 9.49 -47.49
N VAL A 244 -10.21 8.44 -46.89
CA VAL A 244 -10.88 7.35 -47.63
C VAL A 244 -12.14 7.86 -48.35
N GLY A 245 -12.88 8.79 -47.76
CA GLY A 245 -14.03 9.43 -48.39
C GLY A 245 -13.70 10.32 -49.60
N GLN A 246 -12.45 10.81 -49.71
CA GLN A 246 -12.01 11.64 -50.85
C GLN A 246 -11.43 10.82 -52.01
N THR A 247 -11.05 9.56 -51.81
CA THR A 247 -10.55 8.65 -52.86
C THR A 247 -11.63 7.81 -53.53
N ALA A 248 -12.88 7.88 -53.06
CA ALA A 248 -14.02 7.11 -53.57
C ALA A 248 -14.93 7.88 -54.56
N VAL A 249 -14.46 9.02 -55.08
CA VAL A 249 -15.12 9.85 -56.11
C VAL A 249 -14.23 9.91 -57.33
#